data_AF-A0A0D2MJF6-F1
#
_entry.id   AF-A0A0D2MJF6-F1
#
_cell.length_a   1.000
_cell.length_b   1.000
_cell.length_c   1.000
_cell.angle_alpha   90.00
_cell.angle_beta   90.00
_cell.angle_gamma   90.00
#
_symmetry.space_group_name_H-M   'P 1'
#
loop_
_entity.id
_entity.type
_entity.pdbx_description
1 polymer ?
#
loop_
_entity_poly.entity_id
_entity_poly.type
_entity_poly.pdbx_seq_one_letter_code
_entity_poly.pdbx_strand_id
1 'polypeptide(L)'
;MWGAEAGMVTCLPTRTSVLGVTNPRGAFNPAAAHTSAATNLSAPLLSRFDAVLLLSDVHEPAWDYTVSEQVLRNHQQGAAQGSQEAPLPCWPVDVLRAYVAWVRGRGSAQQELTMSPEAEAVLLAYYQAQRRSEGRSAARTTIRLLESLVRLAQAHARLMARGRVGLQDAVIAVMVADASMAVAALLGPNNALHTHAPQDADADYAALERAVLAELGLHHLMSAAPGPPGDGGGG
;
A
#
# COMPACT_ATOMS: atom_id res chain seq x y z
N MET A 1 5.65 -18.68 19.77
CA MET A 1 6.86 -19.44 19.40
C MET A 1 7.05 -20.55 20.42
N TRP A 2 7.29 -21.78 19.98
CA TRP A 2 7.56 -22.91 20.89
C TRP A 2 9.06 -22.95 21.18
N GLY A 3 9.41 -22.86 22.45
CA GLY A 3 10.77 -23.09 22.95
C GLY A 3 10.78 -24.32 23.83
N ALA A 4 11.81 -25.15 23.68
CA ALA A 4 12.07 -26.26 24.58
C ALA A 4 13.46 -26.06 25.17
N GLU A 5 13.51 -25.75 26.46
CA GLU A 5 14.75 -25.59 27.21
C GLU A 5 14.54 -26.22 28.60
N ALA A 6 15.54 -26.94 29.11
CA ALA A 6 15.49 -27.62 30.41
C ALA A 6 14.27 -28.56 30.62
N GLY A 7 13.77 -29.21 29.56
CA GLY A 7 12.62 -30.12 29.63
C GLY A 7 11.26 -29.43 29.77
N MET A 8 11.23 -28.09 29.79
CA MET A 8 9.99 -27.32 29.75
C MET A 8 9.69 -26.91 28.32
N VAL A 9 8.50 -27.29 27.86
CA VAL A 9 7.94 -26.83 26.58
C VAL A 9 6.99 -25.68 26.88
N THR A 10 7.37 -24.46 26.49
CA THR A 10 6.56 -23.26 26.68
C THR A 10 6.23 -22.60 25.35
N CYS A 11 5.01 -22.06 25.25
CA CYS A 11 4.56 -21.31 24.08
C CYS A 11 4.34 -19.84 24.47
N LEU A 12 5.20 -18.97 23.98
CA LEU A 12 5.10 -17.53 24.21
C LEU A 12 4.35 -16.87 23.05
N PRO A 13 3.40 -15.95 23.32
CA PRO A 13 2.74 -15.18 22.27
C PRO A 13 3.74 -14.23 21.60
N THR A 14 3.88 -14.33 20.27
CA THR A 14 4.77 -13.49 19.46
C THR A 14 3.97 -12.64 18.48
N ARG A 15 3.01 -11.87 18.98
CA ARG A 15 2.16 -10.98 18.17
C ARG A 15 2.92 -9.69 17.87
N THR A 16 3.76 -9.73 16.84
CA THR A 16 4.51 -8.57 16.35
C THR A 16 4.48 -8.51 14.83
N SER A 17 4.50 -7.29 14.28
CA SER A 17 4.69 -7.07 12.85
C SER A 17 6.20 -7.10 12.55
N VAL A 18 6.59 -7.72 11.43
CA VAL A 18 7.98 -7.82 11.00
C VAL A 18 8.18 -6.92 9.79
N LEU A 19 9.16 -6.02 9.88
CA LEU A 19 9.68 -5.25 8.75
C LEU A 19 11.10 -5.76 8.45
N GLY A 20 11.37 -6.06 7.19
CA GLY A 20 12.68 -6.53 6.74
C GLY A 20 13.13 -5.76 5.53
N VAL A 21 14.43 -5.46 5.47
CA VAL A 21 15.09 -4.86 4.31
C VAL A 21 16.19 -5.82 3.88
N THR A 22 16.26 -6.10 2.58
CA THR A 22 17.26 -7.00 2.00
C THR A 22 17.76 -6.43 0.70
N ASN A 23 19.05 -6.63 0.44
CA ASN A 23 19.64 -6.29 -0.85
C ASN A 23 19.70 -7.54 -1.73
N PRO A 24 19.43 -7.43 -3.03
CA PRO A 24 19.62 -8.53 -3.97
C PRO A 24 21.09 -8.96 -4.01
N ARG A 25 21.35 -10.23 -4.35
CA ARG A 25 22.72 -10.71 -4.59
C ARG A 25 23.15 -10.33 -6.00
N GLY A 26 24.17 -9.49 -6.14
CA GLY A 26 24.67 -9.01 -7.44
C GLY A 26 23.87 -7.84 -8.01
N ALA A 27 24.10 -7.50 -9.28
CA ALA A 27 23.37 -6.44 -9.96
C ALA A 27 21.89 -6.84 -10.14
N PHE A 28 20.97 -5.96 -9.73
CA PHE A 28 19.55 -6.17 -9.93
C PHE A 28 19.25 -6.22 -11.42
N ASN A 29 18.75 -7.37 -11.90
CA ASN A 29 18.31 -7.51 -13.28
C ASN A 29 16.78 -7.37 -13.34
N PRO A 30 16.25 -6.25 -13.85
CA PRO A 30 14.81 -6.03 -13.95
C PRO A 30 14.10 -7.05 -14.85
N ALA A 31 14.81 -7.65 -15.81
CA ALA A 31 14.25 -8.69 -16.69
C ALA A 31 14.17 -10.08 -16.03
N ALA A 32 14.90 -10.32 -14.93
CA ALA A 32 14.89 -11.57 -14.18
C ALA A 32 14.03 -11.48 -12.90
N ALA A 33 13.13 -10.49 -12.83
CA ALA A 33 12.39 -10.09 -11.63
C ALA A 33 11.31 -11.07 -11.15
N HIS A 34 11.52 -12.38 -11.30
CA HIS A 34 10.84 -13.35 -10.46
C HIS A 34 11.29 -13.10 -9.01
N THR A 35 10.38 -12.57 -8.19
CA THR A 35 10.64 -12.01 -6.85
C THR A 35 11.52 -12.87 -5.93
N SER A 36 11.51 -14.21 -6.08
CA SER A 36 12.37 -15.11 -5.31
C SER A 36 13.86 -14.99 -5.64
N ALA A 37 14.21 -14.72 -6.90
CA ALA A 37 15.60 -14.52 -7.32
C ALA A 37 16.15 -13.17 -6.82
N ALA A 38 15.28 -12.15 -6.75
CA ALA A 38 15.67 -10.81 -6.31
C ALA A 38 15.83 -10.70 -4.78
N THR A 39 14.96 -11.34 -3.99
CA THR A 39 14.97 -11.13 -2.52
C THR A 39 15.86 -12.09 -1.74
N ASN A 40 16.42 -13.13 -2.38
CA ASN A 40 17.09 -14.26 -1.72
C ASN A 40 16.20 -14.99 -0.68
N LEU A 41 14.88 -14.79 -0.74
CA LEU A 41 13.92 -15.45 0.15
C LEU A 41 13.26 -16.61 -0.56
N SER A 42 13.08 -17.71 0.19
CA SER A 42 12.34 -18.87 -0.31
C SER A 42 10.87 -18.51 -0.53
N ALA A 43 10.26 -19.16 -1.52
CA ALA A 43 8.85 -18.95 -1.86
C ALA A 43 7.88 -19.14 -0.66
N PRO A 44 8.10 -20.11 0.26
CA PRO A 44 7.29 -20.25 1.47
C PRO A 44 7.41 -19.06 2.43
N LEU A 45 8.58 -18.43 2.55
CA LEU A 45 8.76 -17.24 3.39
C LEU A 45 8.10 -16.00 2.75
N LEU A 46 8.29 -15.82 1.44
CA LEU A 46 7.65 -14.73 0.70
C LEU A 46 6.13 -14.76 0.82
N SER A 47 5.52 -15.95 0.82
CA SER A 47 4.07 -16.11 0.99
C SER A 47 3.52 -15.64 2.36
N ARG A 48 4.40 -15.35 3.33
CA ARG A 48 4.02 -14.89 4.68
C ARG A 48 4.09 -13.38 4.85
N PHE A 49 4.66 -12.66 3.88
CA PHE A 49 4.66 -11.21 3.89
C PHE A 49 3.42 -10.69 3.18
N ASP A 50 2.75 -9.72 3.81
CA ASP A 50 1.57 -9.06 3.23
C ASP A 50 1.96 -8.14 2.07
N ALA A 51 3.14 -7.54 2.12
CA ALA A 51 3.70 -6.71 1.06
C ALA A 51 5.22 -6.92 0.96
N VAL A 52 5.72 -6.95 -0.27
CA VAL A 52 7.12 -7.02 -0.66
C VAL A 52 7.34 -6.01 -1.78
N LEU A 53 8.06 -4.93 -1.48
CA LEU A 53 8.33 -3.84 -2.41
C LEU A 53 9.73 -4.01 -3.00
N LEU A 54 9.85 -3.95 -4.32
CA LEU A 54 11.15 -3.89 -5.00
C LEU A 54 11.47 -2.43 -5.29
N LEU A 55 12.57 -1.94 -4.75
CA LEU A 55 13.09 -0.60 -5.00
C LEU A 55 14.12 -0.71 -6.12
N SER A 56 13.79 -0.18 -7.29
CA SER A 56 14.68 -0.18 -8.45
C SER A 56 15.16 1.22 -8.75
N ASP A 57 16.46 1.44 -8.65
CA ASP A 57 17.10 2.68 -9.05
C ASP A 57 17.05 2.82 -10.58
N VAL A 58 16.14 3.67 -11.06
CA VAL A 58 15.96 3.98 -12.48
C VAL A 58 16.47 5.40 -12.68
N HIS A 59 17.39 5.58 -13.61
CA HIS A 59 17.89 6.90 -14.00
C HIS A 59 16.77 7.69 -14.67
N GLU A 60 16.27 8.69 -13.96
CA GLU A 60 15.24 9.61 -14.45
C GLU A 60 15.71 11.05 -14.18
N PRO A 61 16.20 11.78 -15.20
CA PRO A 61 16.88 13.06 -14.98
C PRO A 61 16.05 14.10 -14.21
N ALA A 62 14.74 14.12 -14.41
CA ALA A 62 13.83 15.03 -13.72
C ALA A 62 13.70 14.70 -12.22
N TRP A 63 13.62 13.40 -11.89
CA TRP A 63 13.58 12.93 -10.50
C TRP A 63 14.91 13.19 -9.80
N ASP A 64 16.03 12.87 -10.47
CA ASP A 64 17.38 13.06 -9.94
C ASP A 64 17.66 14.53 -9.62
N TYR A 65 17.18 15.44 -10.49
CA TYR A 65 17.25 16.88 -10.25
C TYR A 65 16.47 17.27 -8.99
N THR A 66 15.21 16.85 -8.89
CA THR A 66 14.32 17.17 -7.76
C THR A 66 14.88 16.68 -6.43
N VAL A 67 15.37 15.44 -6.40
CA VAL A 67 15.98 14.86 -5.20
C VAL A 67 17.27 15.60 -4.82
N SER A 68 18.13 15.88 -5.80
CA SER A 68 19.39 16.59 -5.56
C SER A 68 19.15 18.00 -5.02
N GLU A 69 18.18 18.72 -5.57
CA GLU A 69 17.76 20.04 -5.08
C GLU A 69 17.31 19.96 -3.61
N GLN A 70 16.44 19.01 -3.29
CA GLN A 70 15.93 18.85 -1.92
C GLN A 70 17.05 18.47 -0.92
N VAL A 71 17.99 17.60 -1.32
CA VAL A 71 19.13 17.23 -0.48
C VAL A 71 19.99 18.46 -0.19
N LEU A 72 20.33 19.25 -1.21
CA LEU A 72 21.10 20.48 -1.04
C LEU A 72 20.37 21.51 -0.17
N ARG A 73 19.06 21.67 -0.35
CA ARG A 73 18.21 22.55 0.46
C ARG A 73 18.24 22.15 1.94
N ASN A 74 18.09 20.86 2.24
CA ASN A 74 18.14 20.35 3.61
C ASN A 74 19.52 20.61 4.28
N HIS A 75 20.62 20.48 3.53
CA HIS A 75 21.96 20.77 4.02
C HIS A 75 22.16 22.27 4.33
N GLN A 76 21.59 23.17 3.53
CA GLN A 76 21.65 24.62 3.77
C GLN A 76 20.80 25.03 5.00
N GLN A 77 19.62 24.44 5.15
CA GLN A 77 18.73 24.70 6.30
C GLN A 77 19.28 24.14 7.62
N GLY A 78 20.03 23.03 7.58
CA GLY A 78 20.71 22.48 8.76
C GLY A 78 21.76 23.42 9.39
N ALA A 79 22.29 24.38 8.61
CA ALA A 79 23.24 25.40 9.09
C ALA A 79 22.57 26.71 9.53
N ALA A 80 21.32 26.95 9.11
CA ALA A 80 20.55 28.15 9.44
C ALA A 80 19.22 27.74 10.10
N GLN A 81 19.28 27.46 11.42
CA GLN A 81 18.06 27.37 12.24
C GLN A 81 17.30 28.69 12.14
N GLY A 82 16.18 28.74 11.41
CA GLY A 82 15.32 29.92 11.43
C GLY A 82 14.37 30.17 10.26
N SER A 83 14.34 29.35 9.21
CA SER A 83 13.42 29.62 8.09
C SER A 83 12.15 28.80 8.23
N GLN A 84 11.08 29.43 8.73
CA GLN A 84 9.70 28.97 8.59
C GLN A 84 9.40 28.80 7.09
N GLU A 85 9.53 27.57 6.59
CA GLU A 85 9.02 27.22 5.28
C GLU A 85 7.49 27.10 5.42
N ALA A 86 6.75 27.82 4.57
CA ALA A 86 5.29 27.84 4.57
C ALA A 86 4.76 26.41 4.62
N PRO A 87 3.81 26.09 5.53
CA PRO A 87 3.44 24.72 5.76
C PRO A 87 2.79 24.19 4.49
N LEU A 88 3.46 23.25 3.83
CA LEU A 88 2.72 22.14 3.25
C LEU A 88 1.71 21.68 4.31
N PRO A 89 0.50 21.24 3.96
CA PRO A 89 -0.49 20.76 4.92
C PRO A 89 -0.08 19.38 5.50
N CYS A 90 1.21 19.16 5.72
CA CYS A 90 1.76 17.95 6.29
C CYS A 90 1.72 18.06 7.83
N TRP A 91 1.26 16.99 8.46
CA TRP A 91 1.27 16.91 9.90
C TRP A 91 2.71 16.82 10.43
N PRO A 92 3.05 17.55 11.51
CA PRO A 92 4.29 17.31 12.23
C PRO A 92 4.40 15.84 12.65
N VAL A 93 5.62 15.32 12.69
CA VAL A 93 5.90 13.91 13.03
C VAL A 93 5.28 13.52 14.38
N ASP A 94 5.25 14.44 15.34
CA ASP A 94 4.67 14.17 16.66
C ASP A 94 3.15 14.02 16.61
N VAL A 95 2.47 14.83 15.79
CA VAL A 95 1.02 14.70 15.55
C VAL A 95 0.72 13.38 14.86
N LEU A 96 1.51 13.01 13.85
CA LEU A 96 1.38 11.72 13.17
C LEU A 96 1.59 10.54 14.14
N ARG A 97 2.59 10.62 15.02
CA ARG A 97 2.85 9.61 16.04
C ARG A 97 1.69 9.49 17.02
N ALA A 98 1.16 10.62 17.49
CA ALA A 98 0.00 10.67 18.36
C ALA A 98 -1.25 10.08 17.69
N TYR A 99 -1.47 10.39 16.41
CA TYR A 99 -2.57 9.85 15.63
C TYR A 99 -2.49 8.33 15.47
N VAL A 100 -1.33 7.80 15.09
CA VAL A 100 -1.12 6.35 14.96
C VAL A 100 -1.32 5.64 16.30
N ALA A 101 -0.86 6.23 17.41
CA ALA A 101 -1.11 5.70 18.75
C ALA A 101 -2.60 5.69 19.10
N TRP A 102 -3.31 6.78 18.79
CA TRP A 102 -4.75 6.90 19.01
C TRP A 102 -5.55 5.87 18.19
N VAL A 103 -5.26 5.73 16.90
CA VAL A 103 -5.89 4.74 16.01
C VAL A 103 -5.66 3.32 16.53
N ARG A 104 -4.43 2.99 16.96
CA ARG A 104 -4.10 1.67 17.54
C ARG A 104 -4.86 1.40 18.84
N GLY A 105 -4.95 2.40 19.73
CA GLY A 105 -5.71 2.29 20.97
C GLY A 105 -7.20 2.03 20.73
N ARG A 106 -7.79 2.71 19.74
CA ARG A 106 -9.18 2.53 19.33
C ARG A 106 -9.42 1.13 18.71
N GLY A 107 -8.54 0.73 17.79
CA GLY A 107 -8.62 -0.54 17.07
C GLY A 107 -8.43 -1.78 17.94
N SER A 108 -7.74 -1.68 19.09
CA SER A 108 -7.66 -2.79 20.06
C SER A 108 -8.99 -3.06 20.77
N ALA A 109 -9.91 -2.09 20.80
CA ALA A 109 -11.23 -2.22 21.40
C ALA A 109 -12.32 -2.62 20.38
N GLN A 110 -12.06 -2.43 19.08
CA GLN A 110 -13.02 -2.74 18.02
C GLN A 110 -12.79 -4.13 17.44
N GLN A 111 -13.73 -5.02 17.76
CA GLN A 111 -14.00 -6.30 17.11
C GLN A 111 -13.95 -6.16 15.59
N GLU A 112 -13.49 -7.21 14.89
CA GLU A 112 -13.24 -7.24 13.43
C GLU A 112 -14.18 -6.33 12.65
N LEU A 113 -13.62 -5.29 12.02
CA LEU A 113 -14.38 -4.32 11.24
C LEU A 113 -15.22 -5.07 10.21
N THR A 114 -16.52 -4.79 10.20
CA THR A 114 -17.41 -5.35 9.17
C THR A 114 -17.02 -4.79 7.81
N MET A 115 -17.04 -5.63 6.80
CA MET A 115 -16.81 -5.19 5.43
C MET A 115 -18.12 -4.74 4.77
N SER A 116 -17.98 -3.90 3.76
CA SER A 116 -19.07 -3.54 2.87
C SER A 116 -19.13 -4.52 1.69
N PRO A 117 -20.32 -4.83 1.14
CA PRO A 117 -20.44 -5.70 -0.04
C PRO A 117 -19.57 -5.23 -1.21
N GLU A 118 -19.43 -3.92 -1.37
CA GLU A 118 -18.62 -3.29 -2.42
C GLU A 118 -17.13 -3.58 -2.20
N ALA A 119 -16.64 -3.45 -0.95
CA ALA A 119 -15.27 -3.80 -0.59
C ALA A 119 -14.99 -5.29 -0.81
N GLU A 120 -15.91 -6.16 -0.38
CA GLU A 120 -15.78 -7.62 -0.57
C GLU A 120 -15.71 -7.97 -2.06
N ALA A 121 -16.56 -7.37 -2.89
CA ALA A 121 -16.57 -7.59 -4.34
C ALA A 121 -15.22 -7.22 -4.97
N VAL A 122 -14.64 -6.07 -4.62
CA VAL A 122 -13.33 -5.63 -5.15
C VAL A 122 -12.21 -6.58 -4.74
N LEU A 123 -12.11 -6.94 -3.45
CA LEU A 123 -11.05 -7.82 -2.97
C LEU A 123 -11.13 -9.23 -3.59
N LEU A 124 -12.35 -9.76 -3.73
CA LEU A 124 -12.58 -11.04 -4.38
C LEU A 124 -12.27 -11.00 -5.87
N ALA A 125 -12.70 -9.95 -6.58
CA ALA A 125 -12.42 -9.78 -8.00
C ALA A 125 -10.92 -9.72 -8.26
N TYR A 126 -10.17 -8.94 -7.48
CA TYR A 126 -8.72 -8.85 -7.60
C TYR A 126 -8.03 -10.19 -7.31
N TYR A 127 -8.42 -10.89 -6.24
CA TYR A 127 -7.87 -12.21 -5.94
C TYR A 127 -8.12 -13.22 -7.07
N GLN A 128 -9.33 -13.22 -7.64
CA GLN A 128 -9.69 -14.09 -8.78
C GLN A 128 -8.92 -13.72 -10.05
N ALA A 129 -8.77 -12.43 -10.35
CA ALA A 129 -7.98 -11.94 -11.47
C ALA A 129 -6.52 -12.44 -11.36
N GLN A 130 -5.91 -12.29 -10.19
CA GLN A 130 -4.54 -12.74 -9.98
C GLN A 130 -4.38 -14.27 -10.04
N ARG A 131 -5.43 -15.02 -9.69
CA ARG A 131 -5.46 -16.49 -9.85
C ARG A 131 -5.51 -16.93 -11.31
N ARG A 132 -6.12 -16.14 -12.20
CA ARG A 132 -6.24 -16.41 -13.64
C ARG A 132 -5.00 -15.99 -14.44
N SER A 133 -4.18 -15.08 -13.90
CA SER A 133 -2.97 -14.59 -14.58
C SER A 133 -1.94 -15.72 -14.84
N GLU A 134 -1.53 -15.86 -16.10
CA GLU A 134 -0.59 -16.90 -16.56
C GLU A 134 0.86 -16.66 -16.07
N GLY A 135 1.21 -15.41 -15.73
CA GLY A 135 2.51 -15.00 -15.17
C GLY A 135 2.57 -14.97 -13.65
N ARG A 136 1.54 -15.47 -12.94
CA ARG A 136 1.42 -15.31 -11.49
C ARG A 136 2.54 -16.03 -10.74
N SER A 137 3.01 -15.40 -9.66
CA SER A 137 3.80 -16.12 -8.66
C SER A 137 2.86 -17.02 -7.86
N ALA A 138 2.88 -18.33 -8.14
CA ALA A 138 2.02 -19.31 -7.48
C ALA A 138 2.18 -19.31 -5.94
N ALA A 139 3.39 -19.01 -5.46
CA ALA A 139 3.68 -18.89 -4.03
C ALA A 139 3.04 -17.66 -3.38
N ARG A 140 2.82 -16.58 -4.14
CA ARG A 140 2.18 -15.35 -3.63
C ARG A 140 0.67 -15.36 -3.80
N THR A 141 0.16 -16.05 -4.81
CA THR A 141 -1.28 -16.09 -5.11
C THR A 141 -1.97 -17.25 -4.37
N THR A 142 -2.00 -17.18 -3.04
CA THR A 142 -2.61 -18.19 -2.16
C THR A 142 -3.77 -17.58 -1.36
N ILE A 143 -4.46 -18.36 -0.53
CA ILE A 143 -5.48 -17.82 0.39
C ILE A 143 -4.89 -16.72 1.29
N ARG A 144 -3.58 -16.79 1.59
CA ARG A 144 -2.89 -15.74 2.35
C ARG A 144 -2.95 -14.38 1.66
N LEU A 145 -2.95 -14.32 0.32
CA LEU A 145 -3.12 -13.05 -0.39
C LEU A 145 -4.46 -12.40 -0.06
N LEU A 146 -5.54 -13.19 -0.04
CA LEU A 146 -6.86 -12.70 0.32
C LEU A 146 -6.90 -12.24 1.79
N GLU A 147 -6.30 -13.00 2.70
CA GLU A 147 -6.16 -12.58 4.09
C GLU A 147 -5.33 -11.29 4.23
N SER A 148 -4.25 -11.13 3.46
CA SER A 148 -3.43 -9.92 3.41
C SER A 148 -4.22 -8.73 2.90
N LEU A 149 -5.01 -8.90 1.83
CA LEU A 149 -5.89 -7.85 1.29
C LEU A 149 -6.91 -7.38 2.33
N VAL A 150 -7.55 -8.31 3.05
CA VAL A 150 -8.47 -7.98 4.14
C VAL A 150 -7.74 -7.23 5.26
N ARG A 151 -6.56 -7.70 5.68
CA ARG A 151 -5.74 -7.02 6.70
C ARG A 151 -5.35 -5.59 6.28
N LEU A 152 -4.95 -5.40 5.03
CA LEU A 152 -4.59 -4.10 4.47
C LEU A 152 -5.80 -3.16 4.40
N ALA A 153 -6.95 -3.63 3.92
CA ALA A 153 -8.17 -2.84 3.84
C ALA A 153 -8.68 -2.44 5.24
N GLN A 154 -8.65 -3.37 6.20
CA GLN A 154 -8.96 -3.06 7.60
C GLN A 154 -7.96 -2.06 8.21
N ALA A 155 -6.67 -2.20 7.91
CA ALA A 155 -5.65 -1.26 8.37
C ALA A 155 -5.89 0.14 7.81
N HIS A 156 -6.24 0.26 6.53
CA HIS A 156 -6.59 1.54 5.91
C HIS A 156 -7.85 2.15 6.51
N ALA A 157 -8.92 1.37 6.70
CA ALA A 157 -10.14 1.83 7.37
C ALA A 157 -9.85 2.36 8.79
N ARG A 158 -8.97 1.69 9.55
CA ARG A 158 -8.50 2.15 10.86
C ARG A 158 -7.72 3.46 10.77
N LEU A 159 -6.80 3.56 9.81
CA LEU A 159 -6.06 4.80 9.53
C LEU A 159 -6.96 5.95 9.12
N MET A 160 -8.16 5.68 8.59
CA MET A 160 -9.18 6.68 8.30
C MET A 160 -10.19 6.86 9.45
N ALA A 161 -9.92 6.27 10.61
CA ALA A 161 -10.79 6.27 11.80
C ALA A 161 -12.22 5.75 11.57
N ARG A 162 -12.41 4.85 10.59
CA ARG A 162 -13.72 4.29 10.22
C ARG A 162 -14.08 3.07 11.06
N GLY A 163 -15.40 2.86 11.26
CA GLY A 163 -15.95 1.69 11.94
C GLY A 163 -16.36 0.54 11.02
N ARG A 164 -16.20 0.71 9.69
CA ARG A 164 -16.54 -0.27 8.66
C ARG A 164 -15.55 -0.11 7.51
N VAL A 165 -15.21 -1.21 6.84
CA VAL A 165 -14.34 -1.17 5.65
C VAL A 165 -15.17 -0.84 4.40
N GLY A 166 -14.85 0.28 3.75
CA GLY A 166 -15.52 0.78 2.55
C GLY A 166 -14.80 0.44 1.26
N LEU A 167 -15.39 0.86 0.13
CA LEU A 167 -14.84 0.71 -1.22
C LEU A 167 -13.41 1.27 -1.32
N GLN A 168 -13.20 2.50 -0.83
CA GLN A 168 -11.90 3.15 -0.83
C GLN A 168 -10.80 2.34 -0.15
N ASP A 169 -11.12 1.70 0.96
CA ASP A 169 -10.15 0.91 1.70
C ASP A 169 -9.74 -0.35 0.90
N ALA A 170 -10.69 -0.94 0.17
CA ALA A 170 -10.42 -2.08 -0.72
C ALA A 170 -9.58 -1.67 -1.94
N VAL A 171 -9.89 -0.53 -2.57
CA VAL A 171 -9.13 0.00 -3.71
C VAL A 171 -7.67 0.28 -3.30
N ILE A 172 -7.45 0.93 -2.16
CA ILE A 172 -6.10 1.19 -1.65
C ILE A 172 -5.36 -0.11 -1.29
N ALA A 173 -6.04 -1.08 -0.69
CA ALA A 173 -5.46 -2.39 -0.40
C ALA A 173 -5.03 -3.12 -1.68
N VAL A 174 -5.85 -3.07 -2.73
CA VAL A 174 -5.50 -3.60 -4.07
C VAL A 174 -4.29 -2.87 -4.61
N MET A 175 -4.24 -1.54 -4.59
CA MET A 175 -3.09 -0.76 -5.06
C MET A 175 -1.78 -1.15 -4.34
N VAL A 176 -1.81 -1.28 -3.01
CA VAL A 176 -0.62 -1.69 -2.23
C VAL A 176 -0.20 -3.12 -2.57
N ALA A 177 -1.15 -4.04 -2.68
CA ALA A 177 -0.87 -5.42 -3.06
C ALA A 177 -0.33 -5.49 -4.50
N ASP A 178 -0.86 -4.68 -5.40
CA ASP A 178 -0.49 -4.62 -6.81
C ASP A 178 0.94 -4.09 -6.99
N ALA A 179 1.27 -2.99 -6.30
CA ALA A 179 2.63 -2.45 -6.24
C ALA A 179 3.64 -3.46 -5.66
N SER A 180 3.18 -4.39 -4.80
CA SER A 180 4.01 -5.49 -4.33
C SER A 180 4.25 -6.58 -5.39
N MET A 181 3.38 -6.72 -6.38
CA MET A 181 3.41 -7.80 -7.38
C MET A 181 4.14 -7.40 -8.66
N ALA A 182 5.46 -7.17 -8.54
CA ALA A 182 6.39 -6.71 -9.58
C ALA A 182 6.32 -7.29 -11.03
N VAL A 183 5.63 -8.40 -11.28
CA VAL A 183 5.55 -9.05 -12.62
C VAL A 183 4.11 -9.20 -13.12
N ALA A 184 3.11 -9.04 -12.25
CA ALA A 184 1.70 -9.23 -12.56
C ALA A 184 0.85 -8.11 -11.92
N ALA A 185 1.36 -6.88 -12.00
CA ALA A 185 0.68 -5.70 -11.52
C ALA A 185 -0.46 -5.35 -12.50
N LEU A 186 -1.69 -5.34 -11.99
CA LEU A 186 -2.94 -4.93 -12.62
C LEU A 186 -2.84 -3.52 -13.20
N LEU A 187 -2.17 -2.60 -12.50
CA LEU A 187 -2.05 -1.18 -12.87
C LEU A 187 -0.78 -0.88 -13.68
N GLY A 188 -0.03 -1.91 -14.10
CA GLY A 188 1.26 -1.76 -14.78
C GLY A 188 2.45 -1.63 -13.82
N PRO A 189 3.68 -1.52 -14.36
CA PRO A 189 4.89 -1.44 -13.55
C PRO A 189 4.97 -0.11 -12.79
N ASN A 190 4.63 -0.13 -11.49
CA ASN A 190 4.82 1.01 -10.60
C ASN A 190 6.21 0.98 -9.96
N ASN A 191 7.04 1.99 -10.20
CA ASN A 191 8.25 2.18 -9.41
C ASN A 191 7.90 2.89 -8.11
N ALA A 192 8.00 2.18 -6.99
CA ALA A 192 7.74 2.76 -5.67
C ALA A 192 8.68 3.93 -5.31
N LEU A 193 9.81 4.10 -6.03
CA LEU A 193 10.74 5.21 -5.84
C LEU A 193 10.34 6.51 -6.56
N HIS A 194 9.45 6.46 -7.56
CA HIS A 194 9.03 7.65 -8.33
C HIS A 194 7.59 8.06 -8.02
N THR A 195 7.10 7.78 -6.81
CA THR A 195 5.78 8.24 -6.37
C THR A 195 5.86 9.69 -5.91
N HIS A 196 5.19 10.58 -6.64
CA HIS A 196 5.01 11.97 -6.22
C HIS A 196 3.88 12.07 -5.20
N ALA A 197 4.02 13.00 -4.24
CA ALA A 197 2.91 13.34 -3.38
C ALA A 197 1.79 13.95 -4.25
N PRO A 198 0.54 13.46 -4.13
CA PRO A 198 -0.57 13.95 -4.90
C PRO A 198 -0.78 15.44 -4.62
N GLN A 199 -1.00 16.25 -5.66
CA GLN A 199 -1.40 17.66 -5.47
C GLN A 199 -2.85 17.75 -4.97
N ASP A 200 -3.70 16.83 -5.42
CA ASP A 200 -5.07 16.64 -4.97
C ASP A 200 -5.31 15.15 -4.70
N ALA A 201 -5.34 14.79 -3.42
CA ALA A 201 -5.48 13.40 -2.98
C ALA A 201 -6.84 12.79 -3.37
N ASP A 202 -7.90 13.60 -3.43
CA ASP A 202 -9.24 13.11 -3.75
C ASP A 202 -9.37 12.85 -5.26
N ALA A 203 -8.82 13.74 -6.09
CA ALA A 203 -8.78 13.54 -7.54
C ALA A 203 -7.91 12.33 -7.93
N ASP A 204 -6.74 12.17 -7.30
CA ASP A 204 -5.85 11.04 -7.56
C ASP A 204 -6.46 9.72 -7.09
N TYR A 205 -7.14 9.73 -5.94
CA TYR A 205 -7.92 8.58 -5.50
C TYR A 205 -9.05 8.26 -6.50
N ALA A 206 -9.79 9.25 -7.02
CA ALA A 206 -10.84 9.01 -7.99
C ALA A 206 -10.30 8.47 -9.33
N ALA A 207 -9.07 8.82 -9.72
CA ALA A 207 -8.41 8.21 -10.87
C ALA A 207 -8.04 6.75 -10.59
N LEU A 208 -7.47 6.47 -9.42
CA LEU A 208 -7.11 5.11 -8.98
C LEU A 208 -8.35 4.21 -8.88
N GLU A 209 -9.43 4.68 -8.27
CA GLU A 209 -10.70 3.95 -8.15
C GLU A 209 -11.22 3.56 -9.53
N ARG A 210 -11.25 4.51 -10.47
CA ARG A 210 -11.70 4.24 -11.83
C ARG A 210 -10.82 3.22 -12.54
N ALA A 211 -9.50 3.30 -12.40
CA ALA A 211 -8.57 2.36 -13.00
C ALA A 211 -8.75 0.94 -12.44
N VAL A 212 -8.79 0.80 -11.12
CA VAL A 212 -8.96 -0.50 -10.45
C VAL A 212 -10.33 -1.11 -10.78
N LEU A 213 -11.41 -0.33 -10.71
CA LEU A 213 -12.75 -0.84 -11.00
C LEU A 213 -12.92 -1.23 -12.47
N ALA A 214 -12.30 -0.47 -13.40
CA ALA A 214 -12.33 -0.80 -14.82
C ALA A 214 -11.60 -2.12 -15.12
N GLU A 215 -10.39 -2.29 -14.60
CA GLU A 215 -9.61 -3.52 -14.79
C GLU A 215 -10.27 -4.76 -14.15
N LEU A 216 -11.01 -4.57 -13.06
CA LEU A 216 -11.75 -5.65 -12.40
C LEU A 216 -13.16 -5.89 -13.00
N GLY A 217 -13.59 -5.08 -13.99
CA GLY A 217 -14.92 -5.18 -14.60
C GLY A 217 -16.07 -4.80 -13.65
N LEU A 218 -15.80 -4.00 -12.62
CA LEU A 218 -16.75 -3.59 -11.58
C LEU A 218 -17.32 -2.18 -11.83
N HIS A 219 -17.66 -1.87 -13.08
CA HIS A 219 -18.14 -0.54 -13.49
C HIS A 219 -19.39 -0.05 -12.74
N HIS A 220 -20.23 -0.97 -12.26
CA HIS A 220 -21.44 -0.64 -11.50
C HIS A 220 -21.15 0.01 -10.14
N LEU A 221 -19.92 -0.09 -9.64
CA LEU A 221 -19.48 0.55 -8.39
C LEU A 221 -18.85 1.93 -8.62
N MET A 222 -18.60 2.34 -9.86
CA MET A 222 -18.04 3.66 -10.15
C MET A 222 -19.09 4.69 -9.75
N SER A 223 -18.74 5.60 -8.83
CA SER A 223 -19.60 6.75 -8.55
C SER A 223 -19.95 7.47 -9.84
N ALA A 224 -21.23 7.78 -10.07
CA ALA A 224 -21.61 8.71 -11.12
C ALA A 224 -20.80 10.00 -10.92
N ALA A 225 -20.17 10.51 -11.99
CA ALA A 225 -19.47 11.78 -11.94
C ALA A 225 -20.42 12.86 -11.37
N PRO A 226 -19.94 13.82 -10.57
CA PRO A 226 -20.76 14.96 -10.18
C PRO A 226 -21.27 15.61 -11.46
N GLY A 227 -22.59 15.56 -11.67
CA GLY A 227 -23.23 16.19 -12.81
C GLY A 227 -22.88 17.69 -12.84
N PRO A 228 -22.82 18.31 -14.04
CA PRO A 228 -22.57 19.74 -14.12
C PRO A 228 -23.58 20.48 -13.23
N PRO A 229 -23.16 21.58 -12.55
CA PRO A 229 -24.08 22.37 -11.75
C PRO A 229 -25.25 22.76 -12.65
N GLY A 230 -26.44 22.29 -12.29
CA GLY A 230 -27.65 22.55 -13.07
C GLY A 230 -27.80 24.05 -13.24
N ASP A 231 -27.85 24.51 -14.48
CA ASP A 231 -28.30 25.85 -14.82
C ASP A 231 -29.72 25.98 -14.29
N GLY A 232 -29.84 26.58 -13.10
CA GLY A 232 -31.08 27.08 -12.54
C GLY A 232 -31.52 28.29 -13.36
N GLY A 233 -31.96 28.04 -14.60
CA GLY A 233 -32.68 29.00 -15.42
C GLY A 233 -34.03 29.27 -14.78
N GLY A 234 -34.09 30.29 -13.91
CA GLY A 234 -35.33 30.92 -13.52
C GLY A 234 -35.94 31.64 -14.72
N GLY A 235 -37.15 31.24 -15.09
CA GLY A 235 -38.07 31.94 -15.96
C GLY A 235 -39.44 31.96 -15.32
#